data_AF-A0A9E3VVB6-F1
#
_entry.id   AF-A0A9E3VVB6-F1
#
_cell.length_a   1.000
_cell.length_b   1.000
_cell.length_c   1.000
_cell.angle_alpha   90.00
_cell.angle_beta   90.00
_cell.angle_gamma   90.00
#
_symmetry.space_group_name_H-M   'P 1'
#
loop_
_entity.id
_entity.type
_entity.pdbx_description
1 polymer ?
#
loop_
_entity_poly.entity_id
_entity_poly.type
_entity_poly.pdbx_seq_one_letter_code
_entity_poly.pdbx_strand_id
1 'polypeptide(L)'
;IAFATGLDRATLERTIFVMQTWVHDLVRIKVAGEPRHHVESAAALRAKARRARLERLLALDRELLEARRLAAHPLNARLAGEHLMMAYNRATLG
;
A
#
# COMPACT_ATOMS: atom_id res chain seq x y z
N ILE A 1 -15.24 -4.99 8.07
CA ILE A 1 -14.57 -5.75 6.99
C ILE A 1 -15.48 -5.72 5.76
N ALA A 2 -15.46 -4.62 5.00
CA ALA A 2 -16.35 -4.43 3.83
C ALA A 2 -15.62 -4.56 2.49
N PHE A 3 -14.28 -4.64 2.51
CA PHE A 3 -13.42 -4.70 1.32
C PHE A 3 -13.42 -6.07 0.63
N ALA A 4 -13.87 -7.13 1.31
CA ALA A 4 -13.74 -8.52 0.84
C ALA A 4 -14.92 -9.00 -0.02
N THR A 5 -16.07 -8.33 0.01
CA THR A 5 -17.25 -8.65 -0.82
C THR A 5 -17.16 -7.91 -2.14
N GLY A 6 -16.81 -8.62 -3.22
CA GLY A 6 -16.84 -8.10 -4.60
C GLY A 6 -15.50 -7.62 -5.17
N LEU A 7 -14.36 -8.06 -4.63
CA LEU A 7 -13.06 -7.69 -5.20
C LEU A 7 -12.84 -8.36 -6.56
N ASP A 8 -13.04 -7.59 -7.63
CA ASP A 8 -12.70 -8.00 -9.00
C ASP A 8 -11.26 -7.58 -9.37
N ARG A 9 -10.81 -8.00 -10.55
CA ARG A 9 -9.46 -7.69 -11.04
C ARG A 9 -9.21 -6.18 -11.14
N ALA A 10 -10.17 -5.43 -11.67
CA ALA A 10 -10.01 -3.99 -11.86
C ALA A 10 -9.87 -3.25 -10.52
N THR A 11 -10.66 -3.66 -9.53
CA THR A 11 -10.60 -3.15 -8.17
C THR A 11 -9.27 -3.52 -7.50
N LEU A 12 -8.78 -4.75 -7.69
CA LEU A 12 -7.47 -5.18 -7.20
C LEU A 12 -6.33 -4.35 -7.80
N GLU A 13 -6.29 -4.18 -9.13
CA GLU A 13 -5.26 -3.39 -9.82
C GLU A 13 -5.25 -1.94 -9.35
N ARG A 14 -6.43 -1.31 -9.23
CA ARG A 14 -6.58 0.04 -8.68
C ARG A 14 -6.10 0.12 -7.24
N THR A 15 -6.45 -0.86 -6.41
CA THR A 15 -6.02 -0.92 -5.00
C THR A 15 -4.51 -0.97 -4.91
N ILE A 16 -3.86 -1.84 -5.67
CA ILE A 16 -2.39 -1.95 -5.69
C ILE A 16 -1.78 -0.60 -6.08
N PHE A 17 -2.30 0.06 -7.12
CA PHE A 17 -1.81 1.37 -7.53
C PHE A 17 -1.91 2.44 -6.43
N VAL A 18 -3.06 2.51 -5.74
CA VAL A 18 -3.25 3.44 -4.61
C VAL A 18 -2.29 3.10 -3.48
N MET A 19 -2.12 1.81 -3.16
CA MET A 19 -1.17 1.38 -2.12
C MET A 19 0.28 1.72 -2.47
N GLN A 20 0.70 1.54 -3.73
CA GLN A 20 2.04 1.89 -4.21
C GLN A 20 2.32 3.38 -4.04
N THR A 21 1.43 4.23 -4.54
CA THR A 21 1.58 5.70 -4.44
C THR A 21 1.50 6.19 -2.99
N TRP A 22 0.70 5.53 -2.15
CA TRP A 22 0.62 5.82 -0.71
C TRP A 22 1.91 5.45 0.02
N VAL A 23 2.46 4.26 -0.22
CA VAL A 23 3.72 3.80 0.37
C VAL A 23 4.89 4.68 -0.09
N HIS A 24 4.92 5.05 -1.37
CA HIS A 24 5.90 5.99 -1.88
C HIS A 24 5.86 7.34 -1.14
N ASP A 25 4.67 7.89 -0.88
CA ASP A 25 4.53 9.13 -0.12
C ASP A 25 4.97 8.98 1.35
N LEU A 26 4.71 7.83 1.98
CA LEU A 26 5.22 7.53 3.33
C LEU A 26 6.76 7.50 3.35
N VAL A 27 7.38 6.88 2.34
CA VAL A 27 8.84 6.86 2.18
C VAL A 27 9.38 8.26 1.92
N ARG A 28 8.75 9.04 1.03
CA ARG A 28 9.15 10.45 0.79
C ARG A 28 9.07 11.28 2.06
N ILE A 29 8.03 11.14 2.88
CA ILE A 29 7.94 11.88 4.13
C ILE A 29 9.07 11.50 5.10
N LYS A 30 9.49 10.23 5.12
CA LYS A 30 10.61 9.75 5.94
C LYS A 30 11.97 10.29 5.51
N VAL A 31 12.16 10.52 4.21
CA VAL A 31 13.48 10.85 3.63
C VAL A 31 13.60 12.32 3.23
N ALA A 32 12.52 12.94 2.75
CA ALA A 32 12.49 14.26 2.11
C ALA A 32 11.39 15.20 2.64
N GLY A 33 10.56 14.78 3.60
CA GLY A 33 9.64 15.64 4.36
C GLY A 33 8.25 15.90 3.76
N GLU A 34 8.04 15.66 2.46
CA GLU A 34 6.77 15.99 1.77
C GLU A 34 6.25 14.89 0.83
N PRO A 35 4.92 14.63 0.80
CA PRO A 35 4.30 13.69 -0.13
C PRO A 35 4.23 14.23 -1.57
N ARG A 36 4.10 13.33 -2.56
CA ARG A 36 3.93 13.70 -3.98
C ARG A 36 2.49 13.52 -4.47
N HIS A 37 1.87 12.39 -4.12
CA HIS A 37 0.63 11.95 -4.77
C HIS A 37 -0.60 12.33 -3.95
N HIS A 38 -0.57 12.08 -2.64
CA HIS A 38 -1.69 12.32 -1.73
C HIS A 38 -1.44 13.57 -0.88
N VAL A 39 -1.22 14.70 -1.54
CA VAL A 39 -0.90 15.99 -0.88
C VAL A 39 -1.99 16.41 0.10
N GLU A 40 -3.26 16.21 -0.27
CA GLU A 40 -4.42 16.50 0.60
C GLU A 40 -4.44 15.64 1.87
N SER A 41 -3.80 14.47 1.84
CA SER A 41 -3.67 13.55 2.98
C SER A 41 -2.36 13.72 3.75
N ALA A 42 -1.62 14.82 3.54
CA ALA A 42 -0.29 15.02 4.13
C ALA A 42 -0.27 14.88 5.66
N ALA A 43 -1.29 15.38 6.36
CA ALA A 43 -1.38 15.26 7.82
C ALA A 43 -1.49 13.78 8.27
N ALA A 44 -2.36 13.01 7.63
CA ALA A 44 -2.55 11.58 7.92
C ALA A 44 -1.30 10.77 7.56
N LEU A 45 -0.68 11.06 6.42
CA LEU A 45 0.57 10.44 6.00
C LEU A 45 1.71 10.71 6.98
N ARG A 46 1.88 11.96 7.44
CA ARG A 46 2.90 12.31 8.45
C ARG A 46 2.66 11.58 9.76
N ALA A 47 1.41 11.52 10.24
CA ALA A 47 1.06 10.80 11.46
C ALA A 47 1.40 9.30 11.37
N LYS A 48 1.08 8.67 10.23
CA LYS A 48 1.40 7.25 9.98
C LYS A 48 2.89 7.03 9.79
N ALA A 49 3.56 7.87 9.00
CA ALA A 49 4.99 7.79 8.76
C ALA A 49 5.75 7.82 10.10
N ARG A 50 5.43 8.74 11.03
CA ARG A 50 6.09 8.81 12.35
C ARG A 50 6.20 7.45 13.06
N ARG A 51 5.18 6.60 12.96
CA ARG A 51 5.12 5.28 13.61
C ARG A 51 5.69 4.13 12.77
N ALA A 52 5.72 4.29 11.45
CA ALA A 52 6.22 3.26 10.53
C ALA A 52 7.76 3.21 10.50
N ARG A 53 8.32 1.99 10.43
CA ARG A 53 9.76 1.78 10.22
C ARG A 53 10.09 1.86 8.73
N LEU A 54 11.13 2.61 8.36
CA LEU A 54 11.50 2.82 6.95
C LEU A 54 11.82 1.50 6.23
N GLU A 55 12.57 0.61 6.88
CA GLU A 55 12.89 -0.73 6.37
C GLU A 55 11.64 -1.55 5.98
N ARG A 56 10.57 -1.47 6.80
CA ARG A 56 9.33 -2.20 6.55
C ARG A 56 8.52 -1.57 5.41
N LEU A 57 8.58 -0.25 5.24
CA LEU A 57 7.98 0.44 4.10
C LEU A 57 8.68 0.08 2.78
N LEU A 58 10.01 0.00 2.77
CA LEU A 58 10.78 -0.42 1.60
C LEU A 58 10.54 -1.90 1.24
N ALA A 59 10.39 -2.76 2.24
CA ALA A 59 10.00 -4.15 2.02
C ALA A 59 8.60 -4.25 1.40
N LEU A 60 7.63 -3.50 1.94
CA LEU A 60 6.27 -3.42 1.39
C LEU A 60 6.26 -2.90 -0.05
N ASP A 61 7.06 -1.89 -0.37
CA ASP A 61 7.16 -1.35 -1.73
C ASP A 61 7.55 -2.44 -2.74
N ARG A 62 8.54 -3.28 -2.40
CA ARG A 62 8.94 -4.44 -3.21
C ARG A 62 7.83 -5.48 -3.34
N GLU A 63 7.15 -5.80 -2.24
CA GLU A 63 6.02 -6.73 -2.26
C GLU A 63 4.87 -6.22 -3.15
N LEU A 64 4.60 -4.92 -3.16
CA LEU A 64 3.58 -4.30 -4.00
C LEU A 64 3.95 -4.33 -5.49
N LEU A 65 5.24 -4.21 -5.83
CA LEU A 65 5.71 -4.39 -7.21
C LEU A 65 5.42 -5.81 -7.71
N GLU A 66 5.74 -6.84 -6.91
CA GLU A 66 5.42 -8.23 -7.26
C GLU A 66 3.92 -8.48 -7.34
N ALA A 67 3.15 -7.96 -6.38
CA ALA A 67 1.70 -8.06 -6.40
C ALA A 67 1.09 -7.42 -7.66
N ARG A 68 1.62 -6.29 -8.12
CA ARG A 68 1.18 -5.64 -9.37
C ARG A 68 1.40 -6.54 -10.59
N ARG A 69 2.53 -7.24 -10.64
CA ARG A 69 2.86 -8.19 -11.72
C ARG A 69 1.87 -9.36 -11.76
N LEU A 70 1.49 -9.87 -10.59
CA LEU A 70 0.56 -11.00 -10.45
C LEU A 70 -0.90 -10.59 -10.66
N ALA A 71 -1.26 -9.34 -10.36
CA ALA A 71 -2.64 -8.84 -10.47
C ALA A 71 -3.16 -8.73 -11.90
N ALA A 72 -2.30 -8.78 -12.92
CA ALA A 72 -2.73 -8.83 -14.33
C ALA A 72 -3.59 -10.07 -14.63
N HIS A 73 -3.25 -11.20 -14.00
CA HIS A 73 -3.95 -12.50 -14.13
C HIS A 73 -4.09 -13.17 -12.74
N PRO A 74 -4.94 -12.63 -11.86
CA PRO A 74 -5.02 -13.10 -10.49
C PRO A 74 -5.84 -14.39 -10.43
N LEU A 75 -5.25 -15.46 -9.90
CA LEU A 75 -5.95 -16.73 -9.68
C LEU A 75 -7.11 -16.56 -8.69
N ASN A 76 -6.93 -15.70 -7.68
CA ASN A 76 -7.95 -15.34 -6.71
C ASN A 76 -7.74 -13.88 -6.25
N ALA A 77 -8.57 -12.97 -6.78
CA ALA A 77 -8.47 -11.55 -6.48
C ALA A 77 -8.72 -11.24 -5.00
N ARG A 78 -9.63 -11.96 -4.35
CA ARG A 78 -9.91 -11.80 -2.92
C ARG A 78 -8.70 -12.15 -2.06
N LEU A 79 -8.09 -13.31 -2.31
CA LEU A 79 -6.90 -13.74 -1.57
C LEU A 79 -5.74 -12.75 -1.76
N ALA A 80 -5.55 -12.26 -2.98
CA ALA A 80 -4.57 -11.21 -3.25
C ALA A 80 -4.85 -9.93 -2.44
N GLY A 81 -6.12 -9.49 -2.39
CA GLY A 81 -6.54 -8.36 -1.55
C GLY A 81 -6.29 -8.57 -0.06
N GLU A 82 -6.60 -9.76 0.47
CA GLU A 82 -6.34 -10.12 1.87
C GLU A 82 -4.83 -10.08 2.19
N HIS A 83 -4.00 -10.65 1.31
CA HIS A 83 -2.54 -10.62 1.44
C HIS A 83 -1.98 -9.19 1.45
N LEU A 84 -2.47 -8.33 0.55
CA LEU A 84 -2.08 -6.92 0.49
C LEU A 84 -2.38 -6.18 1.80
N MET A 85 -3.57 -6.39 2.37
CA MET A 85 -3.95 -5.76 3.63
C MET A 85 -3.09 -6.26 4.80
N MET A 86 -2.76 -7.55 4.83
CA MET A 86 -1.83 -8.09 5.83
C MET A 86 -0.43 -7.49 5.69
N ALA A 87 0.10 -7.38 4.47
CA ALA A 87 1.41 -6.78 4.20
C ALA A 87 1.46 -5.31 4.63
N TYR A 88 0.40 -4.54 4.31
CA TYR A 88 0.29 -3.15 4.73
C TYR A 88 0.25 -3.00 6.27
N ASN A 89 -0.53 -3.83 6.94
CA ASN A 89 -0.62 -3.82 8.40
C ASN A 89 0.74 -4.16 9.03
N ARG A 90 1.43 -5.19 8.53
CA ARG A 90 2.78 -5.55 9.00
C ARG A 90 3.78 -4.40 8.86
N ALA A 91 3.66 -3.60 7.79
CA ALA A 91 4.58 -2.49 7.55
C ALA A 91 4.25 -1.22 8.36
N THR A 92 2.96 -0.97 8.63
CA THR A 92 2.49 0.30 9.18
C THR A 92 1.98 0.23 10.62
N LEU A 93 1.73 -0.96 11.15
CA LEU A 93 1.51 -1.20 12.57
C LEU A 93 2.88 -1.44 13.22
N GLY A 94 3.11 -0.74 14.33
CA GLY A 94 4.34 -0.75 15.10
C GLY A 94 4.54 -2.07 15.79
#